data_AF-A0AAJ0PCZ7-F1
#
_entry.id   AF-A0AAJ0PCZ7-F1
#
_cell.length_a   1.000
_cell.length_b   1.000
_cell.length_c   1.000
_cell.angle_alpha   90.00
_cell.angle_beta   90.00
_cell.angle_gamma   90.00
#
_symmetry.space_group_name_H-M   'P 1'
#
loop_
_entity.id
_entity.type
_entity.pdbx_description
1 polymer ?
#
loop_
_entity_poly.entity_id
_entity_poly.type
_entity_poly.pdbx_seq_one_letter_code
_entity_poly.pdbx_strand_id
1 'polypeptide(L)' 'MKEDGSHQVVPVEVTGENPTPLTPNSYVKVEFNSKRVLKGPNTVSKNQIPAKVLAGLDK' A
#
# COMPACT_ATOMS: atom_id res chain seq x y z
N MET A 1 -2.43 5.30 3.29
CA MET A 1 -3.64 6.13 3.28
C MET A 1 -4.65 5.51 2.32
N LYS A 2 -5.93 5.49 2.66
CA LYS A 2 -7.00 5.00 1.77
C LYS A 2 -7.35 6.05 0.70
N GLU A 3 -8.08 5.64 -0.34
CA GLU A 3 -8.55 6.54 -1.39
C GLU A 3 -9.42 7.69 -0.87
N ASP A 4 -10.17 7.47 0.22
CA ASP A 4 -10.97 8.50 0.88
C ASP A 4 -10.12 9.56 1.61
N GLY A 5 -8.83 9.29 1.82
CA GLY A 5 -7.90 10.13 2.57
C GLY A 5 -7.78 9.79 4.05
N SER A 6 -8.40 8.71 4.52
CA SER A 6 -8.25 8.23 5.90
C SER A 6 -6.95 7.44 6.08
N HIS A 7 -6.41 7.51 7.30
CA HIS A 7 -5.22 6.76 7.70
C HIS A 7 -5.67 5.43 8.32
N GLN A 8 -5.11 4.32 7.85
CA GLN A 8 -5.30 3.02 8.46
C GLN A 8 -3.97 2.26 8.40
N VAL A 9 -3.56 1.72 9.55
CA VAL A 9 -2.46 0.78 9.64
C VAL A 9 -3.04 -0.61 9.41
N VAL A 10 -2.54 -1.30 8.38
CA VAL A 10 -2.91 -2.67 8.06
C VAL A 10 -1.64 -3.51 8.17
N PRO A 11 -1.60 -4.55 9.02
CA PRO A 11 -0.48 -5.48 9.00
C PRO A 11 -0.46 -6.19 7.65
N VAL A 12 0.67 -6.13 6.94
CA VAL A 12 0.89 -6.82 5.66
C VAL A 12 2.03 -7.79 5.87
N GLU A 13 1.77 -9.07 5.63
CA GLU A 13 2.79 -10.11 5.62
C GLU A 13 3.09 -10.47 4.16
N VAL A 14 4.36 -10.41 3.77
CA VAL A 14 4.82 -10.86 2.46
C VAL A 14 5.14 -12.35 2.57
N THR A 15 4.20 -13.20 2.18
CA THR A 15 4.33 -14.66 2.24
C THR A 15 4.36 -15.25 0.82
N GLY A 16 5.17 -16.29 0.62
CA GLY A 16 5.37 -16.97 -0.66
C GLY A 16 6.60 -17.88 -0.62
N GLU A 17 6.78 -18.73 -1.63
CA GLU A 17 7.93 -19.64 -1.70
C GLU A 17 9.26 -18.88 -1.86
N ASN A 18 9.22 -17.72 -2.52
CA ASN A 18 10.32 -16.76 -2.65
C ASN A 18 9.75 -15.33 -2.54
N PRO A 19 9.49 -14.83 -1.32
CA PRO A 19 8.88 -13.52 -1.13
C PRO A 19 9.83 -12.43 -1.65
N THR A 20 9.32 -11.53 -2.49
CA THR A 20 10.09 -10.36 -2.93
C THR A 20 10.02 -9.29 -1.84
N PRO A 21 11.15 -8.89 -1.21
CA PRO A 21 11.15 -7.87 -0.19
C PRO A 21 10.64 -6.54 -0.73
N LEU A 22 9.96 -5.76 0.13
CA LEU A 22 9.52 -4.43 -0.24
C LEU A 22 10.73 -3.50 -0.42
N THR A 23 10.70 -2.69 -1.48
CA THR A 23 11.75 -1.69 -1.70
C THR A 23 11.53 -0.52 -0.73
N PRO A 24 12.55 -0.12 0.05
CA PRO A 24 12.43 1.04 0.93
C PRO A 24 12.13 2.32 0.13
N ASN A 25 11.39 3.25 0.74
CA ASN A 25 10.93 4.50 0.10
C ASN A 25 10.09 4.31 -1.18
N SER A 26 9.53 3.12 -1.40
CA SER A 26 8.60 2.88 -2.50
C SER A 26 7.15 2.98 -2.03
N TYR A 27 6.24 3.20 -2.99
CA TYR A 27 4.82 3.13 -2.75
C TYR A 27 4.27 1.78 -3.19
N VAL A 28 3.39 1.21 -2.37
CA VAL A 28 2.72 -0.06 -2.69
C VAL A 28 1.22 0.11 -2.63
N LYS A 29 0.51 -0.51 -3.57
CA LYS A 29 -0.93 -0.65 -3.58
C LYS A 29 -1.32 -2.01 -3.02
N VAL A 30 -2.26 -1.99 -2.09
CA VAL A 30 -2.80 -3.16 -1.43
C VAL A 30 -4.32 -3.05 -1.48
N GLU A 31 -4.99 -4.07 -1.98
CA GLU A 31 -6.45 -4.19 -1.88
C GLU A 31 -6.74 -5.02 -0.64
N PHE A 32 -7.51 -4.49 0.30
CA PHE A 32 -7.86 -5.16 1.55
C PHE A 32 -9.33 -4.92 1.89
N ASN A 33 -9.93 -5.85 2.61
CA ASN A 33 -11.21 -5.64 3.28
C ASN A 33 -10.99 -5.38 4.77
N SER A 34 -12.06 -5.18 5.53
CA SER A 34 -11.98 -4.87 6.98
C SER A 34 -11.22 -5.89 7.83
N LYS A 35 -10.93 -7.09 7.32
CA LYS A 35 -10.29 -8.19 8.07
C LYS A 35 -8.95 -8.66 7.49
N ARG A 36 -8.73 -8.56 6.18
CA ARG A 36 -7.55 -9.13 5.50
C ARG A 36 -7.20 -8.42 4.20
N VAL A 37 -5.95 -8.56 3.78
CA VAL A 37 -5.49 -8.22 2.43
C VAL A 37 -6.10 -9.21 1.43
N LEU A 38 -6.63 -8.69 0.33
CA LEU A 38 -7.18 -9.43 -0.80
C LEU A 38 -6.17 -9.56 -1.94
N LYS A 39 -5.40 -8.48 -2.22
CA LYS A 39 -4.36 -8.46 -3.25
C LYS A 39 -3.19 -7.56 -2.89
N GLY A 40 -2.01 -7.92 -3.39
CA GLY A 40 -0.76 -7.20 -3.18
C GLY A 40 0.05 -7.76 -2.01
N PRO A 41 1.11 -7.06 -1.58
CA PRO A 41 1.50 -5.70 -1.98
C PRO A 41 2.06 -5.61 -3.42
N ASN A 42 1.57 -4.66 -4.22
CA ASN A 42 2.08 -4.38 -5.57
C ASN A 42 2.76 -3.02 -5.61
N THR A 43 3.99 -2.94 -6.14
CA THR A 43 4.69 -1.65 -6.31
C THR A 43 3.94 -0.75 -7.28
N VAL A 44 3.76 0.51 -6.91
CA VAL A 44 3.14 1.55 -7.74
C VAL A 44 4.01 2.79 -7.79
N SER A 45 3.95 3.52 -8.90
CA SER A 45 4.70 4.77 -9.05
C SER A 45 3.95 5.94 -8.41
N LYS A 46 4.69 6.96 -7.93
CA LYS A 46 4.12 8.19 -7.34
C LYS A 46 3.04 8.82 -8.23
N ASN A 47 3.22 8.76 -9.55
CA ASN A 47 2.29 9.32 -10.55
C ASN A 47 0.96 8.54 -10.68
N GLN A 48 0.91 7.30 -10.21
CA GLN A 48 -0.30 6.47 -10.21
C GLN A 48 -1.11 6.62 -8.92
N ILE A 49 -0.58 7.37 -7.95
CA ILE A 49 -1.22 7.61 -6.66
C ILE A 49 -2.07 8.87 -6.80
N PRO A 50 -3.37 8.83 -6.45
CA PRO A 50 -4.19 10.04 -6.45
C PRO A 50 -3.56 11.13 -5.58
N ALA A 51 -3.56 12.39 -6.05
CA ALA A 51 -2.90 13.50 -5.36
C ALA A 51 -3.35 13.67 -3.90
N LYS A 52 -4.62 13.38 -3.61
CA LYS A 52 -5.19 13.38 -2.25
C LYS A 52 -4.51 12.37 -1.33
N VAL A 53 -4.23 11.17 -1.86
CA VAL A 53 -3.56 10.08 -1.14
C VAL A 53 -2.09 10.40 -0.93
N LEU A 54 -1.47 10.99 -1.96
CA LEU A 54 -0.07 11.38 -1.91
C LEU A 54 0.19 12.49 -0.87
N ALA A 55 -0.68 13.51 -0.83
CA ALA A 55 -0.57 14.61 0.12
C ALA A 55 -0.67 14.18 1.60
N GLY A 56 -1.31 13.05 1.91
CA GLY A 56 -1.33 12.49 3.26
C GLY A 56 -0.22 11.48 3.57
N LEU A 57 0.57 11.09 2.57
CA LEU A 57 1.77 10.26 2.74
C LEU A 57 3.03 11.10 3.01
N ASP A 58 3.08 12.33 2.49
CA ASP A 58 4.18 13.30 2.67
C ASP A 58 4.06 14.13 3.99
N LYS A 59 3.25 13.68 4.97
CA LYS A 59 3.05 14.32 6.28
C LYS A 59 3.55 13.46 7.43
#